data_AF-A0AAU7N6R3-F1
#
_entry.id   AF-A0AAU7N6R3-F1
#
_cell.length_a   1.000
_cell.length_b   1.000
_cell.length_c   1.000
_cell.angle_alpha   90.00
_cell.angle_beta   90.00
_cell.angle_gamma   90.00
#
_symmetry.space_group_name_H-M   'P 1'
#
loop_
_entity.id
_entity.type
_entity.pdbx_description
1 polymer ?
#
loop_
_entity_poly.entity_id
_entity_poly.type
_entity_poly.pdbx_seq_one_letter_code
_entity_poly.pdbx_strand_id
1 'polypeptide(L)' 'MAKINKFLISVHQDGFSWENFESKVEPSIKDGFLTVKLANETRSYNLQKVNQYKVQYETEE' A
#
# COMPACT_ATOMS: atom_id res chain seq x y z
N MET A 1 -3.49 4.19 23.73
CA MET A 1 -3.12 4.52 22.34
C MET A 1 -3.19 3.22 21.56
N ALA A 2 -4.22 3.03 20.72
CA ALA A 2 -4.31 1.84 19.88
C ALA A 2 -3.07 1.79 18.97
N LYS A 3 -2.35 0.67 18.99
CA LYS A 3 -1.22 0.48 18.08
C LYS A 3 -1.81 0.05 16.75
N ILE A 4 -1.50 0.81 15.69
CA ILE A 4 -1.80 0.37 14.32
C ILE A 4 -0.95 -0.87 14.09
N ASN A 5 -1.61 -2.00 13.83
CA ASN A 5 -0.95 -3.29 13.76
C ASN A 5 -0.44 -3.56 12.34
N LYS A 6 -1.27 -3.22 11.34
CA LYS A 6 -0.98 -3.39 9.92
C LYS A 6 -1.89 -2.52 9.04
N PHE A 7 -1.34 -2.16 7.88
CA PHE A 7 -2.01 -1.56 6.75
C PHE A 7 -2.20 -2.63 5.68
N LEU A 8 -3.40 -2.75 5.16
CA LEU A 8 -3.74 -3.56 3.99
C LEU A 8 -3.82 -2.60 2.79
N ILE A 9 -2.90 -2.74 1.84
CA ILE A 9 -2.84 -1.91 0.64
C ILE A 9 -3.25 -2.76 -0.56
N SER A 10 -4.25 -2.32 -1.31
CA SER A 10 -4.64 -2.94 -2.58
C SER A 10 -4.32 -1.99 -3.72
N VAL A 11 -3.65 -2.45 -4.77
CA VAL A 11 -3.26 -1.66 -5.95
C VAL A 11 -3.80 -2.33 -7.21
N HIS A 12 -4.45 -1.55 -8.06
CA HIS A 12 -4.93 -1.99 -9.38
C HIS A 12 -4.20 -1.19 -10.46
N GLN A 13 -3.45 -1.89 -11.29
CA GLN A 13 -2.74 -1.32 -12.43
C GLN A 13 -3.48 -1.61 -13.72
N ASP A 14 -3.44 -0.69 -14.68
CA ASP A 14 -4.12 -0.85 -15.96
C ASP A 14 -3.72 -2.17 -16.66
N GLY A 15 -4.70 -3.01 -16.96
CA GLY A 15 -4.48 -4.33 -17.57
C GLY A 15 -4.08 -5.47 -16.62
N PHE A 16 -4.03 -5.25 -15.30
CA PHE A 16 -3.65 -6.27 -14.31
C PHE A 16 -4.70 -6.46 -13.21
N SER A 17 -4.72 -7.65 -12.59
CA SER A 17 -5.51 -7.94 -11.40
C SER A 17 -5.06 -7.10 -10.20
N TRP A 18 -5.96 -6.95 -9.22
CA TRP A 18 -5.63 -6.33 -7.93
C TRP A 18 -4.48 -7.05 -7.23
N GLU A 19 -3.42 -6.32 -6.92
CA GLU A 19 -2.36 -6.77 -6.03
C GLU A 19 -2.64 -6.30 -4.60
N ASN A 20 -2.51 -7.19 -3.62
CA ASN A 20 -2.77 -6.89 -2.21
C ASN A 20 -1.50 -7.07 -1.38
N PHE A 21 -1.28 -6.14 -0.44
CA PHE A 21 -0.07 -6.03 0.35
C PHE A 21 -0.41 -5.79 1.81
N GLU A 22 0.42 -6.36 2.69
CA GLU A 22 0.39 -6.04 4.11
C GLU A 22 1.65 -5.24 4.46
N SER A 23 1.47 -4.11 5.11
CA SER A 23 2.56 -3.26 5.59
C SER A 23 2.37 -2.93 7.06
N LYS A 24 3.46 -2.81 7.82
CA LYS A 24 3.41 -2.27 9.19
C LYS A 24 3.48 -0.74 9.23
N VAL A 25 3.67 -0.11 8.06
CA VAL A 25 3.87 1.34 7.93
C VAL A 25 2.87 1.86 6.89
N GLU A 26 2.41 3.09 7.07
CA GLU A 26 1.54 3.71 6.09
C GLU A 26 2.27 3.84 4.74
N PRO A 27 1.64 3.49 3.60
CA PRO A 27 2.23 3.72 2.29
C PRO A 27 2.38 5.22 2.02
N SER A 28 3.49 5.62 1.42
CA SER A 28 3.79 7.03 1.15
C SER A 28 3.69 7.33 -0.35
N ILE A 29 3.09 8.45 -0.70
CA ILE A 29 3.08 8.95 -2.09
C ILE A 29 4.11 10.07 -2.24
N LYS A 30 5.08 9.88 -3.14
CA LYS A 30 6.10 10.89 -3.42
C LYS A 30 6.55 10.81 -4.89
N ASP A 31 6.76 11.97 -5.51
CA ASP A 31 7.27 12.08 -6.89
C ASP A 31 6.44 11.29 -7.93
N GLY A 32 5.13 11.13 -7.69
CA GLY A 32 4.25 10.34 -8.57
C GLY A 32 4.35 8.83 -8.37
N PHE A 33 4.98 8.36 -7.30
CA PHE A 33 5.05 6.94 -6.94
C PHE A 33 4.36 6.67 -5.60
N LEU A 34 3.61 5.58 -5.53
CA LEU A 34 3.11 4.98 -4.30
C LEU A 34 4.14 3.98 -3.79
N THR A 35 4.78 4.27 -2.66
CA THR A 35 5.77 3.40 -2.02
C THR A 35 5.15 2.64 -0.86
N VAL A 36 5.19 1.31 -0.94
CA VAL A 36 4.70 0.38 0.07
C VAL A 36 5.90 -0.33 0.71
N LYS A 37 6.05 -0.18 2.03
CA LYS A 37 7.11 -0.86 2.79
C LYS A 37 6.62 -2.20 3.31
N LEU A 38 7.00 -3.30 2.68
CA LEU A 38 6.68 -4.65 3.15
C LEU A 38 7.68 -5.08 4.23
N ALA A 39 7.43 -6.22 4.88
CA ALA A 39 8.30 -6.73 5.93
C ALA A 39 9.75 -6.98 5.46
N ASN A 40 9.92 -7.38 4.20
CA ASN A 40 11.21 -7.83 3.65
C ASN A 40 11.68 -7.01 2.43
N GLU A 41 10.83 -6.13 1.89
CA GLU A 41 11.14 -5.36 0.68
C GLU A 41 10.37 -4.03 0.65
N THR A 42 10.78 -3.11 -0.21
CA THR A 42 10.01 -1.90 -0.50
C THR A 42 9.58 -1.95 -1.95
N ARG A 43 8.27 -1.84 -2.20
CA ARG A 43 7.71 -1.79 -3.55
C ARG A 43 7.27 -0.37 -3.87
N SER A 44 7.50 0.06 -5.11
CA SER A 44 7.07 1.37 -5.59
C SER A 44 6.25 1.21 -6.87
N TYR A 45 5.08 1.83 -6.89
CA TYR A 45 4.13 1.79 -7.99
C TYR A 45 4.04 3.17 -8.62
N ASN A 46 4.25 3.26 -9.93
CA ASN A 46 4.06 4.52 -10.66
C ASN A 46 2.56 4.85 -10.71
N LEU A 47 2.16 5.99 -10.15
CA LEU A 47 0.76 6.41 -10.08
C LEU A 47 0.14 6.69 -11.46
N GLN A 48 0.95 6.96 -12.49
CA GLN A 48 0.45 7.05 -13.87
C GLN A 48 -0.03 5.70 -14.42
N LYS A 49 0.40 4.59 -13.81
CA LYS A 49 -0.03 3.22 -14.16
C LYS A 49 -1.00 2.63 -13.15
N VAL A 50 -1.14 3.25 -11.97
CA VAL A 50 -2.09 2.83 -10.94
C VAL A 50 -3.42 3.50 -11.22
N ASN A 51 -4.41 2.72 -11.66
CA ASN A 51 -5.76 3.22 -11.88
C ASN A 51 -6.48 3.47 -10.56
N GLN A 52 -6.26 2.59 -9.57
CA GLN A 52 -6.88 2.69 -8.27
C GLN A 52 -5.99 2.05 -7.19
N TYR A 53 -6.00 2.64 -6.00
CA TYR A 53 -5.44 1.98 -4.82
C TYR A 53 -6.35 2.19 -3.60
N LYS A 54 -6.27 1.28 -2.63
CA LYS A 54 -7.03 1.32 -1.38
C LYS A 54 -6.08 1.03 -0.22
N VAL A 55 -6.22 1.77 0.88
CA VAL A 55 -5.49 1.54 2.12
C VAL A 55 -6.50 1.34 3.24
N GLN A 56 -6.39 0.22 3.95
CA GLN A 56 -7.13 -0.06 5.17
C GLN A 56 -6.12 -0.24 6.30
N TYR A 57 -6.47 0.13 7.52
CA TYR A 57 -5.63 -0.10 8.70
C TYR A 57 -6.41 -0.92 9.71
N GLU A 58 -5.74 -1.89 10.33
CA GLU A 58 -6.27 -2.64 11.48
C GLU A 58 -5.59 -2.12 12.74
N THR A 59 -6.40 -1.67 13.70
CA THR A 59 -5.96 -1.28 15.05
C THR A 59 -6.08 -2.47 15.98
N GLU A 60 -5.04 -2.76 16.77
CA GLU A 60 -5.13 -3.75 17.85
C GLU A 60 -5.89 -3.11 19.04
N GLU A 61 -6.98 -3.76 19.48
CA GLU A 61 -7.78 -3.39 20.67
C GLU A 61 -7.07 -3.74 21.98
#